data_AF-I3TAA7-F1
#
_entry.id   AF-I3TAA7-F1
#
_cell.length_a   1.000
_cell.length_b   1.000
_cell.length_c   1.000
_cell.angle_alpha   90.00
_cell.angle_beta   90.00
_cell.angle_gamma   90.00
#
_symmetry.space_group_name_H-M   'P 1'
#
loop_
_entity.id
_entity.type
_entity.pdbx_description
1 polymer ?
#
loop_
_entity_poly.entity_id
_entity_poly.type
_entity_poly.pdbx_seq_one_letter_code
_entity_poly.pdbx_strand_id
1 'polypeptide(L)'
;MMSNTDSNCCKPPRSGEKRIPAPPPLPRFTAIGCPCDCLVTNQYSAQKGSATRDLWERLFDAGYRADVCINTENGGIVYAHSNILGMTSPVIRGMLKQAKRHNRWRSISIFGVPHDVVRVFIRFLYSSRLEKEEMEEYILHLLVLSHVYMVPDLKRECEQKLELGLLTIDNLVDVFQLALLCDTPRLSLICHRKILKNFKAVSVSEGWKAMKQSHPILEKEILESVVDEENSKKERIRKINEREIYLQLYDAMEALVHICRDGCRTIGPHDKDFKANQPCRYAACKALELLVRHFAGCKLRVPGGCVHCKRMWQLLELHSRLCADPDFCRVPLCRNFKQRVSKQSKKEEIRWKILVEKILRTRGIGIAPCFRPQ
;
A
#
# COMPACT_ATOMS: atom_id res chain seq x y z
N MET A 1 27.56 67.23 -43.70
CA MET A 1 26.72 68.41 -43.49
C MET A 1 25.65 68.07 -42.46
N MET A 2 25.67 68.84 -41.36
CA MET A 2 24.55 69.21 -40.49
C MET A 2 23.77 68.10 -39.75
N SER A 3 24.13 67.92 -38.46
CA SER A 3 23.33 68.32 -37.27
C SER A 3 21.80 68.45 -37.46
N ASN A 4 20.91 68.03 -36.56
CA ASN A 4 20.90 68.31 -35.11
C ASN A 4 19.60 67.72 -34.49
N THR A 5 19.62 67.38 -33.17
CA THR A 5 18.61 67.65 -32.09
C THR A 5 17.10 67.38 -32.34
N ASP A 6 16.23 66.95 -31.42
CA ASP A 6 16.25 66.76 -29.96
C ASP A 6 14.90 66.11 -29.52
N SER A 7 14.89 65.53 -28.31
CA SER A 7 13.80 65.55 -27.31
C SER A 7 12.39 65.00 -27.62
N ASN A 8 11.96 63.92 -26.95
CA ASN A 8 11.08 64.01 -25.75
C ASN A 8 10.56 62.64 -25.21
N CYS A 9 10.85 62.42 -23.93
CA CYS A 9 9.96 61.96 -22.84
C CYS A 9 8.84 60.93 -23.10
N CYS A 10 8.93 59.72 -22.51
CA CYS A 10 7.91 59.15 -21.60
C CYS A 10 8.32 57.81 -20.96
N LYS A 11 7.79 57.59 -19.75
CA LYS A 11 8.13 56.62 -18.68
C LYS A 11 7.83 55.14 -18.98
N PRO A 12 8.38 54.19 -18.19
CA PRO A 12 8.22 52.75 -18.40
C PRO A 12 6.91 52.21 -17.78
N PRO A 13 6.25 51.20 -18.36
CA PRO A 13 5.20 50.48 -17.67
C PRO A 13 5.76 49.34 -16.82
N ARG A 14 5.09 49.18 -15.69
CA ARG A 14 5.39 48.33 -14.54
C ARG A 14 5.16 46.84 -14.82
N SER A 15 6.00 46.03 -14.17
CA SER A 15 5.77 44.66 -13.68
C SER A 15 4.48 43.96 -14.14
N GLY A 16 4.63 43.05 -15.11
CA GLY A 16 3.61 42.07 -15.45
C GLY A 16 3.52 40.96 -14.39
N GLU A 17 2.34 40.86 -13.78
CA GLU A 17 1.91 39.73 -12.96
C GLU A 17 2.00 38.42 -13.76
N LYS A 18 2.70 37.41 -13.22
CA LYS A 18 2.61 36.04 -13.72
C LYS A 18 1.21 35.49 -13.43
N ARG A 19 0.30 35.57 -14.39
CA ARG A 19 -0.99 34.86 -14.36
C ARG A 19 -0.75 33.40 -14.71
N ILE A 20 -0.97 32.52 -13.73
CA ILE A 20 -1.08 31.08 -13.97
C ILE A 20 -2.41 30.86 -14.71
N PRO A 21 -2.44 30.21 -15.89
CA PRO A 21 -3.69 29.94 -16.59
C PRO A 21 -4.55 28.97 -15.78
N ALA A 22 -5.85 29.25 -15.68
CA ALA A 22 -6.80 28.29 -15.12
C ALA A 22 -6.89 27.04 -16.03
N PRO A 23 -6.93 25.83 -15.47
CA PRO A 23 -7.10 24.62 -16.26
C PRO A 23 -8.46 24.63 -16.98
N PRO A 24 -8.54 24.07 -18.20
CA PRO A 24 -9.77 24.04 -18.96
C PRO A 24 -10.85 23.21 -18.22
N PRO A 25 -12.14 23.57 -18.37
CA PRO A 25 -13.22 22.84 -17.74
C PRO A 25 -13.33 21.42 -18.32
N LEU A 26 -13.66 20.46 -17.46
CA LEU A 26 -13.91 19.07 -17.85
C LEU A 26 -15.10 18.99 -18.83
N PRO A 27 -15.02 18.14 -19.88
CA PRO A 27 -16.10 18.00 -20.85
C PRO A 27 -17.40 17.52 -20.18
N ARG A 28 -18.50 18.23 -20.44
CA ARG A 28 -19.85 17.76 -20.13
C ARG A 28 -20.24 16.70 -21.17
N PHE A 29 -20.41 15.46 -20.74
CA PHE A 29 -20.97 14.41 -21.57
C PHE A 29 -22.50 14.56 -21.66
N THR A 30 -22.98 15.17 -22.74
CA THR A 30 -24.37 15.01 -23.19
C THR A 30 -24.44 13.76 -24.06
N ALA A 31 -25.27 12.81 -23.64
CA ALA A 31 -25.51 11.54 -24.32
C ALA A 31 -26.13 11.76 -25.70
N ILE A 32 -25.38 11.45 -26.76
CA ILE A 32 -25.90 11.16 -28.10
C ILE A 32 -25.08 9.96 -28.61
N GLY A 33 -25.79 8.90 -28.99
CA GLY A 33 -25.25 7.57 -29.23
C GLY A 33 -24.23 7.50 -30.37
N CYS A 34 -23.23 6.64 -30.16
CA CYS A 34 -22.33 6.17 -31.21
C CYS A 34 -22.11 4.66 -31.04
N PRO A 35 -22.20 3.86 -32.11
CA PRO A 35 -22.12 2.40 -32.04
C PRO A 35 -20.66 1.96 -32.08
N CYS A 36 -20.06 1.72 -30.91
CA CYS A 36 -18.85 0.94 -30.82
C CYS A 36 -18.82 0.18 -29.48
N ASP A 37 -18.97 -1.15 -29.60
CA ASP A 37 -18.92 -2.10 -28.49
C ASP A 37 -17.59 -2.03 -27.75
N CYS A 38 -17.61 -1.37 -26.58
CA CYS A 38 -16.55 -1.41 -25.60
C CYS A 38 -17.03 -2.19 -24.38
N LEU A 39 -16.54 -3.44 -24.27
CA LEU A 39 -16.17 -4.13 -23.03
C LEU A 39 -17.07 -3.88 -21.81
N VAL A 40 -18.29 -4.40 -21.86
CA VAL A 40 -18.96 -4.87 -20.65
C VAL A 40 -18.26 -6.16 -20.23
N THR A 41 -17.80 -6.18 -18.97
CA THR A 41 -17.34 -7.36 -18.26
C THR A 41 -18.50 -8.34 -18.13
N ASN A 42 -18.78 -9.05 -19.21
CA ASN A 42 -19.71 -10.16 -19.21
C ASN A 42 -19.03 -11.33 -18.51
N GLN A 43 -19.32 -11.48 -17.22
CA GLN A 43 -19.47 -12.80 -16.61
C GLN A 43 -20.69 -13.49 -17.23
N TYR A 44 -20.63 -13.74 -18.53
CA TYR A 44 -21.36 -14.80 -19.16
C TYR A 44 -20.32 -15.87 -19.39
N SER A 45 -20.31 -16.85 -18.50
CA SER A 45 -19.89 -18.19 -18.84
C SER A 45 -20.69 -18.61 -20.07
N ALA A 46 -20.19 -18.23 -21.25
CA ALA A 46 -20.56 -18.87 -22.48
C ALA A 46 -20.12 -20.32 -22.28
N GLN A 47 -21.09 -21.17 -21.96
CA GLN A 47 -20.97 -22.61 -22.11
C GLN A 47 -20.62 -22.84 -23.59
N LYS A 48 -19.34 -22.77 -23.96
CA LYS A 48 -18.82 -23.52 -25.09
C LYS A 48 -19.32 -24.94 -24.83
N GLY A 49 -20.25 -25.39 -25.66
CA GLY A 49 -21.04 -26.59 -25.39
C GLY A 49 -20.13 -27.72 -24.93
N SER A 50 -20.41 -28.28 -23.74
CA SER A 50 -19.64 -29.38 -23.13
C SER A 50 -19.29 -30.44 -24.19
N ALA A 51 -20.27 -30.79 -25.02
CA ALA A 51 -20.14 -31.76 -26.10
C ALA A 51 -18.97 -31.53 -27.07
N THR A 52 -18.67 -30.27 -27.44
CA THR A 52 -17.53 -29.98 -28.34
C THR A 52 -16.21 -30.18 -27.63
N ARG A 53 -16.11 -29.78 -26.35
CA ARG A 53 -14.91 -30.00 -25.53
C ARG A 53 -14.68 -31.49 -25.29
N ASP A 54 -15.74 -32.22 -24.94
CA ASP A 54 -15.72 -33.66 -24.72
C ASP A 54 -15.28 -34.41 -26.00
N LEU A 55 -15.69 -33.93 -27.18
CA LEU A 55 -15.22 -34.45 -28.47
C LEU A 55 -13.71 -34.24 -28.66
N TRP A 56 -13.18 -33.07 -28.32
CA TRP A 56 -11.74 -32.78 -28.41
C TRP A 56 -10.92 -33.61 -27.43
N GLU A 57 -11.41 -33.86 -26.22
CA GLU A 57 -10.77 -34.78 -25.27
C GLU A 57 -10.74 -36.21 -25.81
N ARG A 58 -11.87 -36.70 -26.33
CA ARG A 58 -11.93 -38.03 -26.96
C ARG A 58 -10.99 -38.14 -28.17
N LEU A 59 -10.85 -37.09 -28.98
CA LEU A 59 -9.91 -37.08 -30.11
C LEU A 59 -8.46 -37.19 -29.63
N PHE A 60 -8.11 -36.48 -28.55
CA PHE A 60 -6.79 -36.57 -27.96
C PHE A 60 -6.52 -37.97 -27.42
N ASP A 61 -7.41 -38.50 -26.57
CA ASP A 61 -7.21 -39.81 -25.94
C ASP A 61 -7.21 -40.98 -26.94
N ALA A 62 -8.05 -40.92 -27.99
CA ALA A 62 -8.07 -41.96 -29.01
C ALA A 62 -6.86 -41.90 -29.96
N GLY A 63 -6.16 -40.75 -30.05
CA GLY A 63 -5.08 -40.54 -31.02
C GLY A 63 -5.48 -40.78 -32.48
N TYR A 64 -6.78 -40.71 -32.80
CA TYR A 64 -7.31 -41.11 -34.10
C TYR A 64 -6.77 -40.20 -35.21
N ARG A 65 -5.97 -40.76 -36.11
CA ARG A 65 -5.26 -40.04 -37.20
C ARG A 65 -4.24 -39.00 -36.70
N ALA A 66 -3.67 -39.22 -35.51
CA ALA A 66 -2.49 -38.49 -35.09
C ALA A 66 -1.37 -38.55 -36.15
N ASP A 67 -0.70 -37.42 -36.34
CA ASP A 67 0.38 -37.20 -37.31
C ASP A 67 1.63 -36.59 -36.67
N VAL A 68 1.60 -36.38 -35.35
CA VAL A 68 2.74 -35.91 -34.54
C VAL A 68 3.02 -36.87 -33.40
N CYS A 69 4.30 -37.17 -33.17
CA CYS A 69 4.80 -37.77 -31.95
C CYS A 69 5.65 -36.76 -31.16
N ILE A 70 5.33 -36.62 -29.88
CA ILE A 70 6.03 -35.75 -28.94
C ILE A 70 6.82 -36.65 -28.01
N ASN A 71 8.14 -36.67 -28.15
CA ASN A 71 9.01 -37.45 -27.29
C ASN A 71 9.20 -36.72 -25.96
N THR A 72 8.96 -37.42 -24.86
CA THR A 72 9.20 -36.95 -23.49
C THR A 72 10.44 -37.63 -22.90
N GLU A 73 10.83 -37.24 -21.69
CA GLU A 73 11.90 -37.93 -20.98
C GLU A 73 11.57 -39.42 -20.77
N ASN A 74 12.63 -40.22 -20.58
CA ASN A 74 12.56 -41.66 -20.32
C ASN A 74 11.84 -42.49 -21.40
N GLY A 75 11.81 -42.00 -22.64
CA GLY A 75 11.24 -42.72 -23.78
C GLY A 75 9.71 -42.67 -23.86
N GLY A 76 9.05 -41.85 -23.06
CA GLY A 76 7.60 -41.60 -23.18
C GLY A 76 7.25 -40.88 -24.49
N ILE A 77 6.06 -41.15 -25.02
CA ILE A 77 5.59 -40.58 -26.29
C ILE A 77 4.14 -40.13 -26.14
N VAL A 78 3.84 -38.89 -26.52
CA VAL A 78 2.48 -38.36 -26.64
C VAL A 78 2.13 -38.19 -28.11
N TYR A 79 1.03 -38.82 -28.55
CA TYR A 79 0.53 -38.69 -29.92
C TYR A 79 -0.44 -37.51 -30.03
N ALA A 80 -0.32 -36.73 -31.10
CA ALA A 80 -1.11 -35.52 -31.29
C ALA A 80 -1.29 -35.15 -32.77
N HIS A 81 -1.93 -34.01 -33.00
CA HIS A 81 -2.34 -33.52 -34.31
C HIS A 81 -1.68 -32.17 -34.62
N SER A 82 -0.92 -32.13 -35.71
CA SER A 82 -0.07 -30.98 -36.08
C SER A 82 -0.86 -29.68 -36.28
N ASN A 83 -2.06 -29.78 -36.85
CA ASN A 83 -2.95 -28.65 -37.08
C ASN A 83 -3.45 -28.02 -35.77
N ILE A 84 -3.86 -28.83 -34.79
CA ILE A 84 -4.36 -28.35 -33.50
C ILE A 84 -3.22 -27.68 -32.73
N LEU A 85 -2.10 -28.37 -32.57
CA LEU A 85 -0.95 -27.83 -31.84
C LEU A 85 -0.36 -26.57 -32.51
N GLY A 86 -0.27 -26.59 -33.83
CA GLY A 86 0.21 -25.44 -34.59
C GLY A 86 -0.73 -24.24 -34.49
N MET A 87 -2.04 -24.45 -34.34
CA MET A 87 -3.00 -23.36 -34.14
C MET A 87 -2.93 -22.75 -32.75
N THR A 88 -2.65 -23.55 -31.72
CA THR A 88 -2.66 -23.10 -30.32
C THR A 88 -1.34 -22.52 -29.83
N SER A 89 -0.21 -22.96 -30.40
CA SER A 89 1.12 -22.47 -30.03
C SER A 89 1.95 -22.08 -31.26
N PRO A 90 2.41 -20.81 -31.37
CA PRO A 90 3.30 -20.39 -32.45
C PRO A 90 4.68 -21.07 -32.36
N VAL A 91 5.13 -21.39 -31.13
CA VAL A 91 6.40 -22.10 -30.90
C VAL A 91 6.32 -23.53 -31.41
N ILE A 92 5.26 -24.26 -31.03
CA ILE A 92 5.05 -25.62 -31.54
C ILE A 92 4.85 -25.62 -33.06
N ARG A 93 4.13 -24.63 -33.62
CA ARG A 93 4.03 -24.45 -35.07
C ARG A 93 5.42 -24.33 -35.73
N GLY A 94 6.31 -23.54 -35.13
CA GLY A 94 7.70 -23.39 -35.58
C GLY A 94 8.46 -24.72 -35.53
N MET A 95 8.39 -25.43 -34.41
CA MET A 95 9.01 -26.74 -34.24
C MET A 95 8.51 -27.75 -35.28
N LEU A 96 7.20 -27.80 -35.53
CA LEU A 96 6.58 -28.69 -36.52
C LEU A 96 7.00 -28.37 -37.96
N LYS A 97 7.32 -27.12 -38.28
CA LYS A 97 7.85 -26.74 -39.60
C LYS A 97 9.27 -27.23 -39.81
N GLN A 98 10.07 -27.25 -38.74
CA GLN A 98 11.47 -27.70 -38.77
C GLN A 98 11.61 -29.22 -38.60
N ALA A 99 10.62 -29.87 -38.00
CA ALA A 99 10.63 -31.30 -37.73
C ALA A 99 10.78 -32.12 -39.02
N LYS A 100 11.71 -33.08 -38.99
CA LYS A 100 11.85 -34.07 -40.06
C LYS A 100 10.55 -34.86 -40.18
N ARG A 101 10.07 -35.00 -41.42
CA ARG A 101 8.87 -35.78 -41.73
C ARG A 101 9.27 -37.18 -42.16
N HIS A 102 8.78 -38.19 -41.46
CA HIS A 102 8.92 -39.59 -41.86
C HIS A 102 7.52 -40.15 -42.14
N ASN A 103 7.23 -40.46 -43.41
CA ASN A 103 5.88 -40.76 -43.89
C ASN A 103 4.86 -39.65 -43.52
N ARG A 104 3.84 -40.01 -42.73
CA ARG A 104 2.85 -39.06 -42.20
C ARG A 104 3.27 -38.38 -40.90
N TRP A 105 4.33 -38.88 -40.25
CA TRP A 105 4.69 -38.49 -38.89
C TRP A 105 5.70 -37.35 -38.86
N ARG A 106 5.51 -36.43 -37.92
CA ARG A 106 6.50 -35.44 -37.49
C ARG A 106 6.86 -35.70 -36.04
N SER A 107 8.14 -35.62 -35.71
CA SER A 107 8.62 -35.80 -34.33
C SER A 107 9.12 -34.48 -33.76
N ILE A 108 8.63 -34.14 -32.58
CA ILE A 108 9.13 -33.03 -31.75
C ILE A 108 9.44 -33.56 -30.35
N SER A 109 10.16 -32.78 -29.54
CA SER A 109 10.55 -33.21 -28.19
C SER A 109 10.28 -32.13 -27.17
N ILE A 110 9.81 -32.55 -25.99
CA ILE A 110 9.58 -31.72 -24.82
C ILE A 110 10.25 -32.44 -23.64
N PHE A 111 11.38 -31.90 -23.20
CA PHE A 111 12.20 -32.43 -22.10
C PHE A 111 12.25 -31.45 -20.93
N GLY A 112 12.77 -31.89 -19.79
CA GLY A 112 12.85 -31.12 -18.54
C GLY A 112 11.57 -31.11 -17.70
N VAL A 113 10.55 -31.87 -18.12
CA VAL A 113 9.26 -31.99 -17.42
C VAL A 113 8.78 -33.45 -17.45
N PRO A 114 8.07 -33.92 -16.40
CA PRO A 114 7.52 -35.27 -16.36
C PRO A 114 6.55 -35.56 -17.52
N HIS A 115 6.48 -36.82 -17.96
CA HIS A 115 5.61 -37.26 -19.06
C HIS A 115 4.15 -36.85 -18.83
N ASP A 116 3.63 -37.05 -17.62
CA ASP A 116 2.23 -36.75 -17.30
C ASP A 116 1.93 -35.26 -17.43
N VAL A 117 2.86 -34.38 -17.02
CA VAL A 117 2.75 -32.93 -17.21
C VAL A 117 2.70 -32.58 -18.70
N VAL A 118 3.53 -33.21 -19.53
CA VAL A 118 3.48 -33.00 -20.99
C VAL A 118 2.13 -33.43 -21.54
N ARG A 119 1.62 -34.60 -21.13
CA ARG A 119 0.31 -35.09 -21.57
C ARG A 119 -0.81 -34.10 -21.18
N VAL A 120 -0.82 -33.60 -19.94
CA VAL A 120 -1.77 -32.60 -19.45
C VAL A 120 -1.67 -31.29 -20.23
N PHE A 121 -0.46 -30.79 -20.45
CA PHE A 121 -0.21 -29.57 -21.23
C PHE A 121 -0.73 -29.72 -22.67
N ILE A 122 -0.42 -30.83 -23.33
CA ILE A 122 -0.89 -31.08 -24.70
C ILE A 122 -2.41 -31.25 -24.73
N ARG A 123 -3.02 -31.96 -23.77
CA ARG A 123 -4.48 -32.08 -23.66
C ARG A 123 -5.16 -30.73 -23.49
N PHE A 124 -4.58 -29.81 -22.69
CA PHE A 124 -5.10 -28.45 -22.56
C PHE A 124 -5.16 -27.72 -23.91
N LEU A 125 -4.21 -27.95 -24.82
CA LEU A 125 -4.22 -27.35 -26.16
C LEU A 125 -5.40 -27.81 -27.03
N TYR A 126 -6.04 -28.93 -26.70
CA TYR A 126 -7.23 -29.43 -27.38
C TYR A 126 -8.52 -28.82 -26.82
N SER A 127 -8.70 -28.91 -25.50
CA SER A 127 -10.00 -28.66 -24.85
C SER A 127 -10.04 -27.36 -24.03
N SER A 128 -8.88 -26.77 -23.74
CA SER A 128 -8.70 -25.70 -22.74
C SER A 128 -9.29 -26.08 -21.38
N ARG A 129 -9.13 -27.35 -20.99
CA ARG A 129 -9.60 -27.91 -19.72
C ARG A 129 -8.42 -28.39 -18.90
N LEU A 130 -8.43 -28.02 -17.62
CA LEU A 130 -7.57 -28.58 -16.59
C LEU A 130 -8.44 -29.06 -15.44
N GLU A 131 -8.13 -30.24 -14.93
CA GLU A 131 -8.72 -30.73 -13.69
C GLU A 131 -8.08 -30.00 -12.51
N LYS A 132 -8.78 -29.99 -11.38
CA LYS A 132 -8.34 -29.23 -10.21
C LYS A 132 -7.07 -29.84 -9.63
N GLU A 133 -7.02 -31.16 -9.58
CA GLU A 133 -5.92 -31.97 -9.06
C GLU A 133 -4.67 -31.76 -9.92
N GLU A 134 -4.81 -31.81 -11.24
CA GLU A 134 -3.71 -31.53 -12.18
C GLU A 134 -3.18 -30.11 -12.05
N MET A 135 -4.07 -29.12 -11.86
CA MET A 135 -3.65 -27.75 -11.59
C MET A 135 -2.85 -27.69 -10.29
N GLU A 136 -3.36 -28.23 -9.19
CA GLU A 136 -2.68 -28.18 -7.88
C GLU A 136 -1.32 -28.89 -7.91
N GLU A 137 -1.21 -30.02 -8.59
CA GLU A 137 0.02 -30.81 -8.67
C GLU A 137 1.06 -30.22 -9.65
N TYR A 138 0.61 -29.73 -10.81
CA TYR A 138 1.50 -29.39 -11.92
C TYR A 138 1.61 -27.89 -12.22
N ILE A 139 1.01 -27.00 -11.43
CA ILE A 139 0.93 -25.55 -11.74
C ILE A 139 2.26 -24.89 -12.07
N LEU A 140 3.36 -25.24 -11.38
CA LEU A 140 4.67 -24.64 -11.63
C LEU A 140 5.19 -25.02 -13.02
N HIS A 141 5.06 -26.30 -13.38
CA HIS A 141 5.46 -26.78 -14.70
C HIS A 141 4.54 -26.20 -15.79
N LEU A 142 3.23 -26.15 -15.55
CA LEU A 142 2.26 -25.57 -16.48
C LEU A 142 2.52 -24.08 -16.71
N LEU A 143 2.90 -23.33 -15.68
CA LEU A 143 3.31 -21.92 -15.82
C LEU A 143 4.52 -21.80 -16.75
N VAL A 144 5.56 -22.61 -16.54
CA VAL A 144 6.76 -22.60 -17.39
C VAL A 144 6.43 -23.00 -18.83
N LEU A 145 5.71 -24.11 -19.03
CA LEU A 145 5.32 -24.58 -20.37
C LEU A 145 4.46 -23.55 -21.10
N SER A 146 3.52 -22.92 -20.40
CA SER A 146 2.68 -21.87 -20.98
C SER A 146 3.46 -20.65 -21.44
N HIS A 147 4.54 -20.30 -20.74
CA HIS A 147 5.44 -19.22 -21.15
C HIS A 147 6.31 -19.65 -22.32
N VAL A 148 7.05 -20.76 -22.19
CA VAL A 148 8.00 -21.27 -23.19
C VAL A 148 7.32 -21.55 -24.53
N TYR A 149 6.13 -22.15 -24.51
CA TYR A 149 5.38 -22.47 -25.72
C TYR A 149 4.37 -21.38 -26.12
N MET A 150 4.41 -20.22 -25.47
CA MET A 150 3.55 -19.07 -25.77
C MET A 150 2.06 -19.43 -25.84
N VAL A 151 1.51 -19.90 -24.73
CA VAL A 151 0.10 -20.25 -24.54
C VAL A 151 -0.50 -19.30 -23.49
N PRO A 152 -0.91 -18.07 -23.86
CA PRO A 152 -1.26 -17.02 -22.91
C PRO A 152 -2.47 -17.36 -22.02
N ASP A 153 -3.42 -18.12 -22.55
CA ASP A 153 -4.64 -18.50 -21.80
C ASP A 153 -4.29 -19.39 -20.61
N LEU A 154 -3.43 -20.40 -20.82
CA LEU A 154 -2.92 -21.25 -19.74
C LEU A 154 -2.09 -20.45 -18.74
N LYS A 155 -1.23 -19.56 -19.23
CA LYS A 155 -0.37 -18.73 -18.40
C LYS A 155 -1.19 -17.87 -17.43
N ARG A 156 -2.22 -17.19 -17.94
CA ARG A 156 -3.15 -16.40 -17.11
C ARG A 156 -3.90 -17.27 -16.10
N GLU A 157 -4.30 -18.48 -16.47
CA GLU A 157 -4.97 -19.39 -15.54
C GLU A 157 -4.05 -19.81 -14.39
N CYS A 158 -2.80 -20.16 -14.69
CA CYS A 158 -1.79 -20.48 -13.67
C CYS A 158 -1.52 -19.29 -12.74
N GLU A 159 -1.32 -18.09 -13.30
CA GLU A 159 -1.13 -16.86 -12.52
C GLU A 159 -2.30 -16.62 -11.57
N GLN A 160 -3.55 -16.71 -12.06
CA GLN A 160 -4.74 -16.51 -11.25
C GLN A 160 -4.86 -17.53 -10.11
N LYS A 161 -4.57 -18.82 -10.39
CA LYS A 161 -4.67 -19.87 -9.37
C LYS A 161 -3.58 -19.74 -8.29
N LEU A 162 -2.36 -19.35 -8.68
CA LEU A 162 -1.30 -19.00 -7.72
C LEU A 162 -1.73 -17.81 -6.85
N GLU A 163 -2.23 -16.74 -7.46
CA GLU A 163 -2.67 -15.54 -6.73
C GLU A 163 -3.81 -15.83 -5.73
N LEU A 164 -4.79 -16.66 -6.12
CA LEU A 164 -6.02 -16.86 -5.36
C LEU A 164 -5.92 -17.88 -4.22
N GLY A 165 -4.96 -18.80 -4.25
CA GLY A 165 -4.90 -19.80 -3.19
C GLY A 165 -3.73 -20.78 -3.18
N LEU A 166 -2.95 -20.90 -4.25
CA LEU A 166 -1.90 -21.93 -4.34
C LEU A 166 -0.51 -21.45 -3.90
N LEU A 167 -0.36 -20.20 -3.46
CA LEU A 167 0.86 -19.70 -2.83
C LEU A 167 0.95 -20.15 -1.37
N THR A 168 1.92 -21.03 -1.08
CA THR A 168 2.26 -21.55 0.25
C THR A 168 3.66 -21.09 0.65
N ILE A 169 4.07 -21.22 1.92
CA ILE A 169 5.43 -20.86 2.33
C ILE A 169 6.48 -21.74 1.62
N ASP A 170 6.13 -22.99 1.37
CA ASP A 170 7.04 -23.99 0.77
C ASP A 170 7.34 -23.66 -0.69
N ASN A 171 6.33 -23.27 -1.48
CA ASN A 171 6.51 -22.96 -2.90
C ASN A 171 6.75 -21.47 -3.21
N LEU A 172 6.67 -20.57 -2.21
CA LEU A 172 6.68 -19.12 -2.44
C LEU A 172 7.95 -18.62 -3.16
N VAL A 173 9.11 -19.15 -2.77
CA VAL A 173 10.39 -18.72 -3.33
C VAL A 173 10.55 -19.24 -4.76
N ASP A 174 10.10 -20.47 -5.02
CA ASP A 174 10.13 -21.06 -6.35
C ASP A 174 9.20 -20.33 -7.30
N VAL A 175 7.97 -20.04 -6.85
CA VAL A 175 7.01 -19.23 -7.62
C VAL A 175 7.55 -17.83 -7.86
N PHE A 176 8.25 -17.22 -6.89
CA PHE A 176 8.86 -15.91 -7.10
C PHE A 176 9.93 -15.94 -8.19
N GLN A 177 10.83 -16.92 -8.17
CA GLN A 177 11.86 -17.09 -9.19
C GLN A 177 11.23 -17.35 -10.58
N LEU A 178 10.26 -18.25 -10.66
CA LEU A 178 9.51 -18.50 -11.90
C LEU A 178 8.78 -17.26 -12.38
N ALA A 179 8.22 -16.46 -11.47
CA ALA A 179 7.49 -15.26 -11.84
C ALA A 179 8.39 -14.20 -12.49
N LEU A 180 9.66 -14.12 -12.07
CA LEU A 180 10.69 -13.29 -12.68
C LEU A 180 11.11 -13.85 -14.05
N LEU A 181 11.33 -15.17 -14.15
CA LEU A 181 11.77 -15.82 -15.38
C LEU A 181 10.70 -15.89 -16.48
N CYS A 182 9.43 -15.99 -16.10
CA CYS A 182 8.31 -16.11 -17.02
C CYS A 182 7.65 -14.76 -17.35
N ASP A 183 8.24 -13.61 -17.01
CA ASP A 183 7.67 -12.27 -17.23
C ASP A 183 6.23 -12.14 -16.66
N THR A 184 6.08 -12.36 -15.36
CA THR A 184 4.80 -12.20 -14.64
C THR A 184 4.92 -11.16 -13.52
N PRO A 185 5.00 -9.86 -13.86
CA PRO A 185 5.37 -8.81 -12.90
C PRO A 185 4.37 -8.64 -11.76
N ARG A 186 3.09 -8.96 -11.98
CA ARG A 186 2.07 -8.92 -10.94
C ARG A 186 2.29 -10.04 -9.92
N LEU A 187 2.52 -11.26 -10.38
CA LEU A 187 2.78 -12.42 -9.54
C LEU A 187 4.09 -12.24 -8.76
N SER A 188 5.15 -11.73 -9.40
CA SER A 188 6.43 -11.47 -8.73
C SER A 188 6.28 -10.45 -7.60
N LEU A 189 5.52 -9.37 -7.81
CA LEU A 189 5.21 -8.38 -6.77
C LEU A 189 4.42 -8.98 -5.60
N ILE A 190 3.44 -9.82 -5.87
CA ILE A 190 2.64 -10.50 -4.84
C ILE A 190 3.53 -11.44 -4.02
N CYS A 191 4.38 -12.21 -4.69
CA CYS A 191 5.31 -13.12 -4.02
C CYS A 191 6.30 -12.35 -3.16
N HIS A 192 6.95 -11.31 -3.69
CA HIS A 192 7.86 -10.44 -2.95
C HIS A 192 7.22 -9.88 -1.68
N ARG A 193 6.02 -9.31 -1.77
CA ARG A 193 5.28 -8.82 -0.58
C ARG A 193 5.00 -9.92 0.45
N LYS A 194 4.61 -11.11 0.00
CA LYS A 194 4.37 -12.27 0.89
C LYS A 194 5.67 -12.76 1.54
N ILE A 195 6.79 -12.72 0.83
CA ILE A 195 8.13 -13.03 1.36
C ILE A 195 8.45 -12.04 2.48
N LEU A 196 8.35 -10.72 2.23
CA LEU A 196 8.64 -9.71 3.25
C LEU A 196 7.75 -9.83 4.49
N LYS A 197 6.46 -10.16 4.30
CA LYS A 197 5.52 -10.31 5.41
C LYS A 197 5.82 -11.55 6.27
N ASN A 198 6.29 -12.64 5.67
CA ASN A 198 6.52 -13.92 6.33
C ASN A 198 8.01 -14.32 6.37
N PHE A 199 8.91 -13.33 6.29
CA PHE A 199 10.33 -13.56 6.03
C PHE A 199 10.97 -14.56 7.00
N LYS A 200 10.59 -14.54 8.28
CA LYS A 200 11.09 -15.49 9.28
C LYS A 200 10.83 -16.95 8.88
N ALA A 201 9.62 -17.27 8.43
CA ALA A 201 9.25 -18.61 7.99
C ALA A 201 9.87 -18.95 6.62
N VAL A 202 9.98 -17.96 5.72
CA VAL A 202 10.58 -18.16 4.40
C VAL A 202 12.08 -18.41 4.51
N SER A 203 12.81 -17.69 5.38
CA SER A 203 14.27 -17.80 5.51
C SER A 203 14.78 -19.17 5.93
N VAL A 204 13.90 -20.02 6.48
CA VAL A 204 14.22 -21.39 6.88
C VAL A 204 13.78 -22.44 5.86
N SER A 205 13.01 -22.07 4.83
CA SER A 205 12.50 -23.01 3.84
C SER A 205 13.60 -23.52 2.90
N GLU A 206 13.39 -24.70 2.32
CA GLU A 206 14.33 -25.28 1.36
C GLU A 206 14.43 -24.43 0.09
N GLY A 207 13.31 -23.87 -0.39
CA GLY A 207 13.30 -22.96 -1.54
C GLY A 207 14.18 -21.73 -1.32
N TRP A 208 14.20 -21.16 -0.11
CA TRP A 208 15.10 -20.05 0.22
C TRP A 208 16.57 -20.47 0.21
N LYS A 209 16.90 -21.63 0.79
CA LYS A 209 18.28 -22.17 0.81
C LYS A 209 18.78 -22.45 -0.61
N ALA A 210 17.94 -23.04 -1.46
CA ALA A 210 18.26 -23.31 -2.85
C ALA A 210 18.43 -22.02 -3.68
N MET A 211 17.55 -21.04 -3.50
CA MET A 211 17.65 -19.73 -4.15
C MET A 211 18.92 -18.99 -3.74
N LYS A 212 19.30 -19.03 -2.46
CA LYS A 212 20.53 -18.44 -1.97
C LYS A 212 21.79 -19.01 -2.67
N GLN A 213 21.83 -20.32 -2.85
CA GLN A 213 22.96 -20.98 -3.51
C GLN A 213 23.03 -20.66 -5.00
N SER A 214 21.88 -20.61 -5.67
CA SER A 214 21.79 -20.40 -7.12
C SER A 214 21.83 -18.93 -7.53
N HIS A 215 21.26 -18.02 -6.73
CA HIS A 215 21.03 -16.61 -7.05
C HIS A 215 21.37 -15.68 -5.86
N PRO A 216 22.66 -15.54 -5.48
CA PRO A 216 23.06 -14.71 -4.33
C PRO A 216 22.74 -13.21 -4.49
N ILE A 217 22.62 -12.71 -5.72
CA ILE A 217 22.20 -11.33 -5.98
C ILE A 217 20.73 -11.14 -5.56
N LEU A 218 19.87 -12.11 -5.85
CA LEU A 218 18.46 -12.06 -5.47
C LEU A 218 18.28 -12.14 -3.96
N GLU A 219 19.11 -12.93 -3.25
CA GLU A 219 19.15 -12.92 -1.79
C GLU A 219 19.41 -11.51 -1.26
N LYS A 220 20.45 -10.84 -1.77
CA LYS A 220 20.83 -9.49 -1.34
C LYS A 220 19.70 -8.48 -1.54
N GLU A 221 19.07 -8.48 -2.72
CA GLU A 221 17.95 -7.57 -3.03
C GLU A 221 16.74 -7.80 -2.10
N ILE A 222 16.42 -9.06 -1.80
CA ILE A 222 15.34 -9.37 -0.85
C ILE A 222 15.73 -8.92 0.56
N LEU A 223 16.97 -9.15 1.00
CA LEU A 223 17.43 -8.71 2.32
C LEU A 223 17.38 -7.18 2.48
N GLU A 224 17.81 -6.43 1.47
CA GLU A 224 17.67 -4.97 1.44
C GLU A 224 16.20 -4.56 1.55
N SER A 225 15.32 -5.21 0.78
CA SER A 225 13.87 -4.98 0.85
C SER A 225 13.28 -5.29 2.24
N VAL A 226 13.79 -6.32 2.94
CA VAL A 226 13.36 -6.68 4.30
C VAL A 226 13.75 -5.58 5.29
N VAL A 227 14.98 -5.10 5.21
CA VAL A 227 15.48 -4.02 6.08
C VAL A 227 14.67 -2.74 5.86
N ASP A 228 14.41 -2.38 4.60
CA ASP A 228 13.61 -1.20 4.23
C ASP A 228 12.17 -1.29 4.72
N GLU A 229 11.53 -2.46 4.60
CA GLU A 229 10.17 -2.68 5.08
C GLU A 229 10.12 -2.64 6.62
N GLU A 230 11.13 -3.17 7.32
CA GLU A 230 11.22 -3.08 8.77
C GLU A 230 11.41 -1.64 9.26
N ASN A 231 12.30 -0.88 8.62
CA ASN A 231 12.52 0.53 8.91
C ASN A 231 11.26 1.37 8.65
N SER A 232 10.59 1.11 7.52
CA SER A 232 9.32 1.76 7.17
C SER A 232 8.22 1.46 8.19
N LYS A 233 8.12 0.21 8.67
CA LYS A 233 7.18 -0.17 9.74
C LYS A 233 7.50 0.55 11.05
N LYS A 234 8.76 0.56 11.48
CA LYS A 234 9.21 1.28 12.69
C LYS A 234 8.86 2.77 12.60
N GLU A 235 9.09 3.40 11.46
CA GLU A 235 8.79 4.82 11.27
C GLU A 235 7.27 5.10 11.24
N ARG A 236 6.46 4.21 10.63
CA ARG A 236 4.99 4.31 10.69
C ARG A 236 4.49 4.23 12.13
N ILE A 237 4.98 3.26 12.91
CA ILE A 237 4.62 3.10 14.33
C ILE A 237 5.05 4.33 15.13
N ARG A 238 6.27 4.82 14.92
CA ARG A 238 6.76 6.05 15.55
C ARG A 238 5.85 7.24 15.27
N LYS A 239 5.45 7.46 14.01
CA LYS A 239 4.55 8.55 13.61
C LYS A 239 3.15 8.41 14.23
N ILE A 240 2.61 7.20 14.32
CA ILE A 240 1.33 6.94 14.99
C ILE A 240 1.44 7.27 16.48
N ASN A 241 2.47 6.75 17.16
CA ASN A 241 2.69 7.03 18.58
C ASN A 241 2.93 8.53 18.85
N GLU A 242 3.69 9.20 17.98
CA GLU A 242 3.92 10.64 18.08
C GLU A 242 2.60 11.43 17.93
N ARG A 243 1.75 11.08 16.97
CA ARG A 243 0.43 11.69 16.80
C ARG A 243 -0.47 11.46 18.02
N GLU A 244 -0.48 10.24 18.56
CA GLU A 244 -1.26 9.92 19.76
C GLU A 244 -0.86 10.79 20.96
N ILE A 245 0.45 11.00 21.16
CA ILE A 245 0.96 11.90 22.21
C ILE A 245 0.45 13.34 22.02
N TYR A 246 0.48 13.87 20.80
CA TYR A 246 0.00 15.24 20.55
C TYR A 246 -1.50 15.37 20.70
N LEU A 247 -2.28 14.35 20.36
CA LEU A 247 -3.72 14.32 20.56
C LEU A 247 -4.06 14.32 22.06
N GLN A 248 -3.37 13.50 22.86
CA GLN A 248 -3.52 13.49 24.32
C GLN A 248 -3.16 14.85 24.94
N LEU A 249 -2.13 15.54 24.44
CA LEU A 249 -1.81 16.90 24.87
C LEU A 249 -2.93 17.89 24.52
N TYR A 250 -3.47 17.80 23.31
CA TYR A 250 -4.60 18.64 22.88
C TYR A 250 -5.83 18.43 23.80
N ASP A 251 -6.21 17.17 24.02
CA ASP A 251 -7.35 16.81 24.87
C ASP A 251 -7.15 17.26 26.33
N ALA A 252 -5.92 17.19 26.84
CA ALA A 252 -5.58 17.72 28.15
C ALA A 252 -5.71 19.26 28.22
N MET A 253 -5.39 19.98 27.14
CA MET A 253 -5.56 21.44 27.07
C MET A 253 -7.04 21.83 27.03
N GLU A 254 -7.87 21.11 26.28
CA GLU A 254 -9.33 21.33 26.29
C GLU A 254 -9.93 21.03 27.67
N ALA A 255 -9.54 19.91 28.29
CA ALA A 255 -9.98 19.55 29.63
C ALA A 255 -9.55 20.58 30.69
N LEU A 256 -8.33 21.12 30.58
CA LEU A 256 -7.84 22.18 31.47
C LEU A 256 -8.69 23.46 31.35
N VAL A 257 -9.00 23.88 30.12
CA VAL A 257 -9.88 25.04 29.88
C VAL A 257 -11.27 24.77 30.44
N HIS A 258 -11.83 23.59 30.20
CA HIS A 258 -13.13 23.19 30.74
C HIS A 258 -13.16 23.26 32.27
N ILE A 259 -12.19 22.67 32.98
CA ILE A 259 -12.11 22.71 34.45
C ILE A 259 -12.05 24.15 34.95
N CYS A 260 -11.21 25.01 34.36
CA CYS A 260 -11.01 26.37 34.86
C CYS A 260 -12.14 27.33 34.47
N ARG A 261 -12.83 27.10 33.34
CA ARG A 261 -13.89 27.96 32.84
C ARG A 261 -15.26 27.57 33.38
N ASP A 262 -15.61 26.30 33.21
CA ASP A 262 -16.96 25.78 33.43
C ASP A 262 -17.10 25.09 34.80
N GLY A 263 -15.99 24.80 35.46
CA GLY A 263 -15.95 23.91 36.60
C GLY A 263 -16.11 22.45 36.18
N CYS A 264 -15.59 21.53 36.99
CA CYS A 264 -15.72 20.11 36.75
C CYS A 264 -15.60 19.33 38.06
N ARG A 265 -16.50 18.36 38.27
CA ARG A 265 -16.45 17.33 39.33
C ARG A 265 -16.46 17.82 40.77
N THR A 266 -15.29 18.15 41.35
CA THR A 266 -15.11 18.74 42.69
C THR A 266 -14.61 20.19 42.66
N ILE A 267 -14.34 20.72 41.46
CA ILE A 267 -13.88 22.11 41.24
C ILE A 267 -15.06 22.90 40.67
N GLY A 268 -15.53 23.90 41.42
CA GLY A 268 -16.64 24.75 41.01
C GLY A 268 -16.28 25.75 39.90
N PRO A 269 -17.25 26.16 39.06
CA PRO A 269 -17.06 27.29 38.15
C PRO A 269 -16.77 28.57 38.94
N HIS A 270 -15.94 29.45 38.38
CA HIS A 270 -15.56 30.70 39.04
C HIS A 270 -16.74 31.63 39.40
N ASP A 271 -17.90 31.51 38.73
CA ASP A 271 -19.03 32.44 38.85
C ASP A 271 -20.43 31.78 38.88
N LYS A 272 -20.56 30.48 39.17
CA LYS A 272 -21.88 29.77 39.16
C LYS A 272 -22.05 28.76 40.29
N ASP A 273 -23.30 28.41 40.58
CA ASP A 273 -23.64 27.36 41.54
C ASP A 273 -23.15 25.98 41.08
N PHE A 274 -22.56 25.24 42.02
CA PHE A 274 -21.91 23.97 41.74
C PHE A 274 -22.85 22.77 41.91
N LYS A 275 -23.09 22.03 40.82
CA LYS A 275 -23.74 20.71 40.88
C LYS A 275 -22.67 19.61 40.86
N ALA A 276 -22.38 19.06 42.04
CA ALA A 276 -21.40 18.00 42.19
C ALA A 276 -21.80 16.69 41.45
N ASN A 277 -20.80 15.90 41.06
CA ASN A 277 -20.94 14.49 40.62
C ASN A 277 -21.65 14.20 39.29
N GLN A 278 -21.59 15.09 38.29
CA GLN A 278 -21.95 14.71 36.91
C GLN A 278 -20.79 14.02 36.17
N PRO A 279 -21.07 12.99 35.34
CA PRO A 279 -20.07 12.38 34.48
C PRO A 279 -19.54 13.40 33.46
N CYS A 280 -18.22 13.59 33.43
CA CYS A 280 -17.56 14.53 32.52
C CYS A 280 -17.14 13.82 31.22
N ARG A 281 -17.39 14.47 30.06
CA ARG A 281 -17.03 13.96 28.73
C ARG A 281 -15.53 13.92 28.43
N TYR A 282 -14.72 14.68 29.18
CA TYR A 282 -13.29 14.78 28.96
C TYR A 282 -12.54 13.73 29.77
N ALA A 283 -11.91 12.76 29.09
CA ALA A 283 -11.17 11.68 29.73
C ALA A 283 -10.04 12.20 30.65
N ALA A 284 -9.36 13.27 30.25
CA ALA A 284 -8.26 13.88 31.00
C ALA A 284 -8.70 14.60 32.30
N CYS A 285 -10.01 14.87 32.50
CA CYS A 285 -10.46 15.67 33.64
C CYS A 285 -10.13 15.05 35.00
N LYS A 286 -10.16 13.71 35.15
CA LYS A 286 -9.83 13.05 36.42
C LYS A 286 -8.41 13.34 36.88
N ALA A 287 -7.46 13.17 35.97
CA ALA A 287 -6.06 13.36 36.28
C ALA A 287 -5.74 14.85 36.49
N LEU A 288 -6.30 15.73 35.66
CA LEU A 288 -6.08 17.17 35.76
C LEU A 288 -6.72 17.78 37.01
N GLU A 289 -7.90 17.32 37.41
CA GLU A 289 -8.55 17.75 38.66
C GLU A 289 -7.64 17.53 39.88
N LEU A 290 -7.06 16.33 40.01
CA LEU A 290 -6.12 16.02 41.09
C LEU A 290 -4.90 16.95 41.06
N LEU A 291 -4.38 17.23 39.87
CA LEU A 291 -3.23 18.11 39.68
C LEU A 291 -3.55 19.56 40.05
N VAL A 292 -4.74 20.06 39.68
CA VAL A 292 -5.22 21.40 40.01
C VAL A 292 -5.39 21.54 41.53
N ARG A 293 -6.04 20.57 42.20
CA ARG A 293 -6.21 20.56 43.66
C ARG A 293 -4.87 20.52 44.40
N HIS A 294 -3.97 19.64 43.97
CA HIS A 294 -2.62 19.59 44.52
C HIS A 294 -1.91 20.93 44.34
N PHE A 295 -1.95 21.48 43.12
CA PHE A 295 -1.30 22.74 42.82
C PHE A 295 -1.82 23.84 43.74
N ALA A 296 -3.12 23.94 44.00
CA ALA A 296 -3.74 24.93 44.89
C ALA A 296 -3.29 24.81 46.36
N GLY A 297 -3.10 23.60 46.88
CA GLY A 297 -2.75 23.36 48.29
C GLY A 297 -1.26 23.12 48.57
N CYS A 298 -0.40 23.01 47.56
CA CYS A 298 1.00 22.63 47.75
C CYS A 298 1.88 23.79 48.23
N LYS A 299 2.54 23.60 49.38
CA LYS A 299 3.48 24.57 49.98
C LYS A 299 4.83 24.67 49.27
N LEU A 300 5.17 23.70 48.41
CA LEU A 300 6.46 23.59 47.70
C LEU A 300 6.32 23.93 46.20
N ARG A 301 5.46 24.89 45.85
CA ARG A 301 5.09 25.24 44.46
C ARG A 301 6.21 25.90 43.64
N VAL A 302 7.34 26.22 44.26
CA VAL A 302 8.49 26.86 43.60
C VAL A 302 9.09 25.96 42.51
N PRO A 303 9.63 26.53 41.41
CA PRO A 303 10.36 25.76 40.40
C PRO A 303 11.50 24.97 41.05
N GLY A 304 11.47 23.64 40.95
CA GLY A 304 12.46 22.75 41.56
C GLY A 304 12.06 22.05 42.86
N GLY A 305 10.90 22.40 43.45
CA GLY A 305 10.40 21.77 44.68
C GLY A 305 9.54 20.52 44.45
N CYS A 306 8.29 20.68 44.02
CA CYS A 306 7.34 19.57 43.83
C CYS A 306 7.21 19.10 42.37
N VAL A 307 7.30 17.77 42.14
CA VAL A 307 7.14 17.15 40.81
C VAL A 307 5.75 17.36 40.19
N HIS A 308 4.69 17.34 41.00
CA HIS A 308 3.32 17.58 40.52
C HIS A 308 3.12 19.05 40.15
N CYS A 309 3.60 19.98 40.98
CA CYS A 309 3.57 21.41 40.64
C CYS A 309 4.37 21.70 39.36
N LYS A 310 5.53 21.06 39.18
CA LYS A 310 6.32 21.21 37.94
C LYS A 310 5.52 20.81 36.69
N ARG A 311 4.79 19.70 36.73
CA ARG A 311 3.91 19.27 35.63
C ARG A 311 2.77 20.28 35.40
N MET A 312 2.15 20.78 36.47
CA MET A 312 1.09 21.79 36.35
C MET A 312 1.61 23.09 35.72
N TRP A 313 2.78 23.56 36.15
CA TRP A 313 3.44 24.71 35.55
C TRP A 313 3.66 24.55 34.05
N GLN A 314 4.12 23.37 33.60
CA GLN A 314 4.31 23.06 32.18
C GLN A 314 2.98 23.07 31.39
N LEU A 315 1.89 22.58 31.98
CA LEU A 315 0.56 22.61 31.34
C LEU A 315 0.00 24.02 31.22
N LEU A 316 0.14 24.84 32.26
CA LEU A 316 -0.26 26.26 32.23
C LEU A 316 0.56 27.05 31.21
N GLU A 317 1.86 26.76 31.16
CA GLU A 317 2.78 27.36 30.19
C GLU A 317 2.43 26.94 28.75
N LEU A 318 2.17 25.66 28.49
CA LEU A 318 1.69 25.18 27.18
C LEU A 318 0.37 25.84 26.79
N HIS A 319 -0.60 25.88 27.71
CA HIS A 319 -1.89 26.53 27.50
C HIS A 319 -1.72 28.00 27.10
N SER A 320 -0.87 28.76 27.79
CA SER A 320 -0.65 30.18 27.46
C SER A 320 -0.18 30.38 26.02
N ARG A 321 0.60 29.44 25.46
CA ARG A 321 1.07 29.51 24.08
C ARG A 321 0.00 29.13 23.05
N LEU A 322 -0.90 28.22 23.42
CA LEU A 322 -2.06 27.86 22.60
C LEU A 322 -3.19 28.89 22.67
N CYS A 323 -3.34 29.59 23.80
CA CYS A 323 -4.46 30.49 24.05
C CYS A 323 -4.42 31.73 23.14
N ALA A 324 -5.50 31.95 22.41
CA ALA A 324 -5.68 33.13 21.55
C ALA A 324 -5.99 34.40 22.35
N ASP A 325 -6.84 34.30 23.37
CA ASP A 325 -7.39 35.46 24.11
C ASP A 325 -6.98 35.45 25.59
N PRO A 326 -5.76 35.91 25.94
CA PRO A 326 -5.26 35.82 27.31
C PRO A 326 -6.02 36.68 28.31
N ASP A 327 -6.68 37.77 27.89
CA ASP A 327 -7.37 38.71 28.78
C ASP A 327 -8.73 38.17 29.28
N PHE A 328 -9.39 37.33 28.50
CA PHE A 328 -10.64 36.66 28.88
C PHE A 328 -10.42 35.19 29.32
N CYS A 329 -9.18 34.74 29.33
CA CYS A 329 -8.86 33.36 29.68
C CYS A 329 -8.94 33.13 31.19
N ARG A 330 -9.73 32.13 31.59
CA ARG A 330 -9.91 31.73 33.00
C ARG A 330 -8.86 30.74 33.51
N VAL A 331 -7.95 30.28 32.64
CA VAL A 331 -6.87 29.38 33.06
C VAL A 331 -5.85 30.17 33.90
N PRO A 332 -5.52 29.71 35.13
CA PRO A 332 -4.62 30.42 36.02
C PRO A 332 -3.28 30.75 35.36
N LEU A 333 -2.76 31.94 35.61
CA LEU A 333 -1.41 32.37 35.17
C LEU A 333 -1.22 32.43 33.64
N CYS A 334 -2.29 32.25 32.84
CA CYS A 334 -2.22 32.33 31.38
C CYS A 334 -1.58 33.64 30.90
N ARG A 335 -2.09 34.79 31.36
CA ARG A 335 -1.56 36.13 31.04
C ARG A 335 -0.10 36.31 31.47
N ASN A 336 0.25 35.85 32.67
CA ASN A 336 1.60 35.94 33.22
C ASN A 336 2.61 35.15 32.37
N PHE A 337 2.24 33.96 31.92
CA PHE A 337 3.08 33.17 31.02
C PHE A 337 3.16 33.79 29.63
N LYS A 338 2.05 34.27 29.07
CA LYS A 338 2.01 34.92 27.75
C LYS A 338 2.98 36.11 27.69
N GLN A 339 3.02 36.93 28.74
CA GLN A 339 3.94 38.07 28.84
C GLN A 339 5.41 37.66 29.00
N ARG A 340 5.69 36.50 29.60
CA ARG A 340 7.06 35.99 29.80
C ARG A 340 7.65 35.34 28.55
N VAL A 341 6.84 34.99 27.54
CA VAL A 341 7.33 34.40 26.28
C VAL A 341 8.38 35.29 25.61
N SER A 342 8.22 36.62 25.66
CA SER A 342 9.17 37.58 25.05
C SER A 342 10.55 37.62 25.72
N LYS A 343 10.69 37.07 26.92
CA LYS A 343 11.94 37.06 27.71
C LYS A 343 12.70 35.74 27.63
N GLN A 344 12.20 34.75 26.89
CA GLN A 344 12.83 33.43 26.77
C GLN A 344 13.93 33.40 25.70
N SER A 345 14.77 32.37 25.78
CA SER A 345 15.80 32.13 24.77
C SER A 345 15.17 31.78 23.41
N LYS A 346 15.79 32.21 22.31
CA LYS A 346 15.34 31.88 20.94
C LYS A 346 15.17 30.37 20.72
N LYS A 347 16.03 29.56 21.35
CA LYS A 347 15.99 28.09 21.26
C LYS A 347 14.74 27.49 21.90
N GLU A 348 14.33 28.00 23.06
CA GLU A 348 13.11 27.56 23.75
C GLU A 348 11.85 28.02 23.02
N GLU A 349 11.86 29.24 22.50
CA GLU A 349 10.76 29.78 21.70
C GLU A 349 10.49 28.91 20.46
N ILE A 350 11.54 28.53 19.71
CA ILE A 350 11.42 27.65 18.55
C ILE A 350 10.86 26.27 18.95
N ARG A 351 11.35 25.68 20.05
CA ARG A 351 10.86 24.38 20.55
C ARG A 351 9.37 24.43 20.86
N TRP A 352 8.91 25.46 21.56
CA TRP A 352 7.50 25.64 21.89
C TRP A 352 6.63 25.91 20.67
N LYS A 353 7.12 26.71 19.71
CA LYS A 353 6.42 26.96 18.44
C LYS A 353 6.19 25.66 17.67
N ILE A 354 7.22 24.83 17.54
CA ILE A 354 7.11 23.51 16.90
C ILE A 354 6.10 22.61 17.64
N LEU A 355 6.13 22.59 18.98
CA LEU A 355 5.20 21.79 19.76
C LEU A 355 3.74 22.23 19.55
N VAL A 356 3.46 23.54 19.65
CA VAL A 356 2.13 24.10 19.43
C VAL A 356 1.63 23.79 18.02
N GLU A 357 2.48 23.98 17.02
CA GLU A 357 2.15 23.67 15.64
C GLU A 357 1.82 22.19 15.43
N LYS A 358 2.61 21.28 16.00
CA LYS A 358 2.36 19.83 15.92
C LYS A 358 1.05 19.42 16.62
N ILE A 359 0.76 19.99 17.79
CA ILE A 359 -0.49 19.76 18.51
C ILE A 359 -1.70 20.17 17.66
N LEU A 360 -1.70 21.41 17.15
CA LEU A 360 -2.81 21.94 16.36
C LEU A 360 -2.98 21.19 15.03
N ARG A 361 -1.87 20.89 14.33
CA ARG A 361 -1.90 20.10 13.08
C ARG A 361 -2.43 18.68 13.30
N THR A 362 -2.14 18.06 14.45
CA THR A 362 -2.59 16.69 14.75
C THR A 362 -4.10 16.63 14.94
N ARG A 363 -4.72 17.65 15.53
CA ARG A 363 -6.18 17.73 15.68
C ARG A 363 -6.89 17.96 14.35
N GLY A 364 -6.35 18.84 13.50
CA GLY A 364 -6.95 19.16 12.21
C GLY A 364 -8.26 19.97 12.34
N ILE A 365 -9.38 19.43 11.86
CA ILE A 365 -10.69 20.10 11.91
C ILE A 365 -11.28 19.98 13.32
N GLY A 366 -11.84 21.06 13.85
CA GLY A 366 -12.43 21.08 15.19
C GLY A 366 -11.50 21.59 16.30
N ILE A 367 -10.56 22.46 15.96
CA ILE A 367 -9.80 23.24 16.95
C ILE A 367 -10.76 24.14 17.74
N ALA A 368 -10.70 24.04 19.07
CA ALA A 368 -11.49 24.83 20.00
C ALA A 368 -11.30 26.33 19.73
N PRO A 369 -12.36 27.16 19.84
CA PRO A 369 -12.27 28.59 19.53
C PRO A 369 -11.13 29.31 20.27
N CYS A 370 -10.87 28.94 21.52
CA CYS A 370 -9.81 29.53 22.35
C CYS A 370 -8.37 29.17 21.92
N PHE A 371 -8.21 28.24 20.97
CA PHE A 371 -6.92 27.80 20.42
C PHE A 371 -6.76 28.09 18.93
N ARG A 372 -7.73 28.78 18.30
CA ARG A 372 -7.61 29.16 16.90
C ARG A 372 -6.61 30.31 16.78
N PRO A 373 -5.59 30.22 15.91
CA PRO A 373 -4.75 31.37 15.58
C PRO A 373 -5.64 32.49 15.03
N GLN A 374 -5.44 33.71 15.53
CA GLN A 374 -6.03 34.93 14.93
C GLN A 374 -5.29 35.31 13.65
#